data_AF-A0A7K3DAP3-F1
#
_entry.id   AF-A0A7K3DAP3-F1
#
_cell.length_a   1.000
_cell.length_b   1.000
_cell.length_c   1.000
_cell.angle_alpha   90.00
_cell.angle_beta   90.00
_cell.angle_gamma   90.00
#
_symmetry.space_group_name_H-M   'P 1'
#
loop_
_entity.id
_entity.type
_entity.pdbx_description
1 polymer ?
#
loop_
_entity_poly.entity_id
_entity_poly.type
_entity_poly.pdbx_seq_one_letter_code
_entity_poly.pdbx_strand_id
1 'polypeptide(L)'
;MLIVLVVPALGGCVAEPRGLHVEGPALQPSRVAGPVYIADAAGVALQQPTSAQLTEYVVVSQLSWRDWGGPTARATGKLGGPWCGRGCADDPYDATLTLSGLEQQERMAYYRRATVEPKKPEDLPAAAVNVQFQGIRLSIPDV
;
A
#
# COMPACT_ATOMS: atom_id res chain seq x y z
N MET A 1 -57.29 -20.02 53.54
CA MET A 1 -57.97 -18.72 53.68
C MET A 1 -56.89 -17.67 53.91
N LEU A 2 -56.71 -16.73 52.96
CA LEU A 2 -56.10 -15.39 53.10
C LEU A 2 -54.61 -15.29 53.55
N ILE A 3 -53.68 -14.45 53.08
CA ILE A 3 -53.51 -13.35 52.10
C ILE A 3 -51.99 -13.36 51.80
N VAL A 4 -51.55 -13.14 50.55
CA VAL A 4 -50.20 -12.61 50.30
C VAL A 4 -50.35 -11.22 49.69
N LEU A 5 -49.91 -10.22 50.47
CA LEU A 5 -49.90 -8.80 50.14
C LEU A 5 -48.76 -8.49 49.17
N VAL A 6 -49.04 -7.60 48.23
CA VAL A 6 -48.18 -7.15 47.11
C VAL A 6 -47.52 -5.79 47.45
N VAL A 7 -46.49 -5.42 46.66
CA VAL A 7 -46.05 -4.06 46.23
C VAL A 7 -44.93 -3.40 47.07
N PRO A 8 -43.97 -2.57 46.53
CA PRO A 8 -43.64 -2.18 45.14
C PRO A 8 -42.16 -2.32 44.72
N ALA A 9 -41.95 -2.13 43.42
CA ALA A 9 -40.68 -1.87 42.75
C ALA A 9 -40.19 -0.41 42.90
N LEU A 10 -38.88 -0.23 43.02
CA LEU A 10 -38.09 0.90 42.54
C LEU A 10 -36.81 0.25 41.99
N GLY A 11 -36.52 0.22 40.69
CA GLY A 11 -36.51 1.32 39.75
C GLY A 11 -35.06 1.77 39.57
N GLY A 12 -34.32 1.14 38.65
CA GLY A 12 -32.95 1.56 38.32
C GLY A 12 -32.07 0.48 37.70
N CYS A 13 -32.48 -0.14 36.59
CA CYS A 13 -31.49 -0.82 35.74
C CYS A 13 -30.72 0.25 34.97
N VAL A 14 -29.45 0.44 35.35
CA VAL A 14 -28.49 1.23 34.59
C VAL A 14 -28.41 0.61 33.18
N ALA A 15 -28.93 1.32 32.19
CA ALA A 15 -28.69 0.96 30.80
C ALA A 15 -27.23 1.32 30.49
N GLU A 16 -26.33 0.36 30.67
CA GLU A 16 -24.98 0.46 30.14
C GLU A 16 -25.06 0.70 28.63
N PRO A 17 -24.29 1.66 28.08
CA PRO A 17 -24.23 1.85 26.64
C PRO A 17 -23.57 0.60 26.07
N ARG A 18 -24.39 -0.31 25.53
CA ARG A 18 -23.92 -1.46 24.76
C ARG A 18 -23.10 -0.90 23.61
N GLY A 19 -21.78 -0.94 23.77
CA GLY A 19 -20.83 -0.67 22.71
C GLY A 19 -21.18 -1.50 21.49
N LEU A 20 -20.91 -0.94 20.31
CA LEU A 20 -21.18 -1.58 19.03
C LEU A 20 -20.45 -2.92 18.95
N HIS A 21 -21.16 -4.00 19.21
CA HIS A 21 -20.64 -5.36 19.12
C HIS A 21 -20.69 -5.78 17.65
N VAL A 22 -19.53 -5.77 16.99
CA VAL A 22 -19.40 -6.22 15.60
C VAL A 22 -19.16 -7.72 15.61
N GLU A 23 -20.23 -8.51 15.53
CA GLU A 23 -20.12 -9.94 15.20
C GLU A 23 -20.18 -10.10 13.69
N GLY A 24 -19.04 -10.47 13.12
CA GLY A 24 -18.93 -10.91 11.73
C GLY A 24 -17.64 -11.68 11.56
N PRO A 25 -17.57 -12.66 10.65
CA PRO A 25 -16.30 -13.28 10.30
C PRO A 25 -15.32 -12.17 9.89
N ALA A 26 -14.09 -12.21 10.42
CA ALA A 26 -13.04 -11.31 9.97
C ALA A 26 -13.00 -11.36 8.44
N LEU A 27 -13.01 -10.20 7.79
CA LEU A 27 -12.83 -10.12 6.33
C LEU A 27 -11.52 -10.84 6.01
N GLN A 28 -11.62 -12.07 5.52
CA GLN A 28 -10.46 -12.78 5.03
C GLN A 28 -9.93 -11.96 3.86
N PRO A 29 -8.61 -11.73 3.77
CA PRO A 29 -8.05 -11.03 2.62
C PRO A 29 -8.52 -11.79 1.39
N SER A 30 -9.34 -11.12 0.58
CA SER A 30 -9.85 -11.68 -0.66
C SER A 30 -8.63 -12.16 -1.45
N ARG A 31 -8.59 -13.46 -1.77
CA ARG A 31 -7.57 -13.96 -2.69
C ARG A 31 -7.70 -13.13 -3.95
N VAL A 32 -6.66 -12.38 -4.26
CA VAL A 32 -6.56 -11.59 -5.48
C VAL A 32 -6.80 -12.53 -6.65
N ALA A 33 -7.79 -12.21 -7.47
CA ALA A 33 -8.20 -13.02 -8.59
C ALA A 33 -7.80 -12.30 -9.88
N GLY A 34 -6.98 -12.97 -10.69
CA GLY A 34 -6.53 -12.46 -11.98
C GLY A 34 -5.11 -11.87 -11.96
N PRO A 35 -4.70 -11.25 -13.09
CA PRO A 35 -3.37 -10.64 -13.21
C PRO A 35 -3.21 -9.43 -12.29
N VAL A 36 -1.97 -9.25 -11.83
CA VAL A 36 -1.57 -8.18 -10.92
C VAL A 36 -0.70 -7.18 -11.65
N TYR A 37 -0.95 -5.89 -11.42
CA TYR A 37 -0.28 -4.77 -12.08
C TYR A 37 0.21 -3.72 -11.06
N ILE A 38 1.07 -2.83 -11.55
CA ILE A 38 1.19 -1.47 -11.03
C ILE A 38 0.67 -0.50 -12.09
N ALA A 39 0.14 0.65 -11.68
CA ALA A 39 0.03 1.78 -12.59
C ALA A 39 1.23 2.71 -12.37
N ASP A 40 1.91 3.08 -13.44
CA ASP A 40 2.93 4.12 -13.36
C ASP A 40 2.28 5.52 -13.24
N ALA A 41 3.10 6.55 -13.13
CA ALA A 41 2.65 7.93 -12.99
C ALA A 41 1.84 8.44 -14.20
N ALA A 42 1.98 7.79 -15.37
CA ALA A 42 1.19 8.08 -16.57
C ALA A 42 -0.13 7.29 -16.62
N GLY A 43 -0.40 6.44 -15.63
CA GLY A 43 -1.58 5.58 -15.58
C GLY A 43 -1.46 4.31 -16.43
N VAL A 44 -0.26 3.98 -16.91
CA VAL A 44 -0.05 2.77 -17.70
C VAL A 44 0.01 1.57 -16.75
N ALA A 45 -0.85 0.58 -16.98
CA ALA A 45 -0.85 -0.68 -16.26
C ALA A 45 0.33 -1.56 -16.71
N LEU A 46 1.22 -1.92 -15.79
CA LEU A 46 2.44 -2.66 -16.04
C LEU A 46 2.49 -3.94 -15.21
N GLN A 47 2.83 -5.06 -15.87
CA GLN A 47 3.02 -6.35 -15.23
C GLN A 47 4.51 -6.69 -15.16
N GLN A 48 5.06 -6.85 -13.96
CA GLN A 48 6.48 -7.14 -13.70
C GLN A 48 7.44 -6.26 -14.54
N PRO A 49 7.28 -4.92 -14.55
CA PRO A 49 8.07 -4.08 -15.42
C PRO A 49 9.55 -4.08 -15.03
N THR A 50 10.42 -3.88 -16.02
CA THR A 50 11.86 -3.64 -15.80
C THR A 50 12.17 -2.18 -15.45
N SER A 51 11.21 -1.27 -15.65
CA SER A 51 11.28 0.14 -15.29
C SER A 51 9.89 0.72 -15.09
N ALA A 52 9.74 1.63 -14.14
CA ALA A 52 8.48 2.33 -13.88
C ALA A 52 8.74 3.72 -13.30
N GLN A 53 7.92 4.69 -13.70
CA GLN A 53 7.84 5.97 -13.02
C GLN A 53 6.77 5.86 -11.93
N LEU A 54 7.17 5.87 -10.65
CA LEU A 54 6.23 5.74 -9.53
C LEU A 54 5.56 7.07 -9.21
N THR A 55 6.32 8.17 -9.37
CA THR A 55 5.87 9.56 -9.28
C THR A 55 6.67 10.41 -10.26
N GLU A 56 6.33 11.68 -10.40
CA GLU A 56 7.13 12.65 -11.16
C GLU A 56 8.58 12.79 -10.65
N TYR A 57 8.86 12.39 -9.41
CA TYR A 57 10.18 12.47 -8.77
C TYR A 57 10.88 11.12 -8.58
N VAL A 58 10.17 10.01 -8.68
CA VAL A 58 10.70 8.68 -8.37
C VAL A 58 10.58 7.78 -9.58
N VAL A 59 11.73 7.52 -10.21
CA VAL A 59 11.87 6.59 -11.33
C VAL A 59 12.71 5.40 -10.86
N VAL A 60 12.21 4.20 -11.12
CA VAL A 60 12.94 2.96 -10.90
C VAL A 60 13.22 2.27 -12.23
N SER A 61 14.42 1.71 -12.38
CA SER A 61 14.87 1.04 -13.60
C SER A 61 15.71 -0.18 -13.28
N GLN A 62 16.00 -1.00 -14.30
CA GLN A 62 16.77 -2.24 -14.15
C GLN A 62 16.19 -3.16 -13.05
N LEU A 63 14.86 -3.19 -12.94
CA LEU A 63 14.17 -3.96 -11.92
C LEU A 63 14.31 -5.46 -12.19
N SER A 64 14.76 -6.17 -11.16
CA SER A 64 14.80 -7.63 -11.10
C SER A 64 13.88 -8.10 -9.99
N TRP A 65 12.75 -8.69 -10.37
CA TRP A 65 11.73 -9.17 -9.44
C TRP A 65 12.16 -10.46 -8.74
N ARG A 66 12.02 -10.48 -7.41
CA ARG A 66 12.11 -11.67 -6.56
C ARG A 66 10.73 -12.31 -6.40
N ASP A 67 9.74 -11.47 -6.13
CA ASP A 67 8.36 -11.85 -5.86
C ASP A 67 7.40 -10.98 -6.68
N TRP A 68 6.29 -11.56 -7.15
CA TRP A 68 5.20 -10.84 -7.81
C TRP A 68 3.85 -11.55 -7.61
N GLY A 69 2.75 -10.80 -7.64
CA GLY A 69 1.38 -11.33 -7.62
C GLY A 69 0.85 -11.71 -6.24
N GLY A 70 1.72 -11.85 -5.24
CA GLY A 70 1.33 -12.04 -3.84
C GLY A 70 0.99 -10.71 -3.14
N PRO A 71 0.60 -10.74 -1.85
CA PRO A 71 0.27 -9.55 -1.06
C PRO A 71 1.33 -8.43 -1.10
N THR A 72 2.58 -8.83 -1.34
CA THR A 72 3.71 -7.95 -1.62
C THR A 72 4.49 -8.43 -2.83
N ALA A 73 5.05 -7.51 -3.61
CA ALA A 73 6.07 -7.81 -4.62
C ALA A 73 7.37 -7.10 -4.26
N ARG A 74 8.51 -7.72 -4.60
CA ARG A 74 9.83 -7.17 -4.28
C ARG A 74 10.74 -7.25 -5.49
N ALA A 75 11.48 -6.17 -5.74
CA ALA A 75 12.51 -6.11 -6.76
C ALA A 75 13.73 -5.36 -6.25
N THR A 76 14.89 -5.68 -6.82
CA THR A 76 16.08 -4.82 -6.73
C THR A 76 16.25 -4.09 -8.05
N GLY A 77 16.79 -2.87 -8.02
CA GLY A 77 17.07 -2.12 -9.23
C GLY A 77 17.77 -0.81 -8.94
N LYS A 78 17.55 0.15 -9.83
CA LYS A 78 18.16 1.46 -9.82
C LYS A 78 17.11 2.54 -9.58
N LEU A 79 17.39 3.46 -8.65
CA LEU A 79 16.61 4.62 -8.32
C LEU A 79 17.21 5.87 -8.97
N GLY A 80 16.34 6.68 -9.56
CA GLY A 80 16.66 8.04 -9.97
C GLY A 80 15.44 8.95 -10.02
N GLY A 81 15.65 10.16 -10.51
CA GLY A 81 14.62 11.16 -10.70
C GLY A 81 15.20 12.51 -11.12
N PRO A 82 14.37 13.54 -11.33
CA PRO A 82 14.84 14.86 -11.73
C PRO A 82 15.81 15.51 -10.71
N TRP A 83 15.72 15.12 -9.43
CA TRP A 83 16.48 15.71 -8.31
C TRP A 83 17.98 15.39 -8.30
N CYS A 84 18.43 14.34 -8.98
CA CYS A 84 19.86 14.00 -9.07
C CYS A 84 20.55 14.56 -10.32
N GLY A 85 19.80 15.22 -11.23
CA GLY A 85 20.34 15.79 -12.45
C GLY A 85 21.17 14.77 -13.25
N ARG A 86 22.39 15.16 -13.65
CA ARG A 86 23.31 14.27 -14.37
C ARG A 86 23.78 13.06 -13.54
N GLY A 87 23.76 13.14 -12.20
CA GLY A 87 24.25 12.06 -11.33
C GLY A 87 23.55 10.73 -11.58
N CYS A 88 22.23 10.72 -11.77
CA CYS A 88 21.51 9.47 -12.07
C CYS A 88 21.61 9.00 -13.52
N ALA A 89 22.01 9.88 -14.45
CA ALA A 89 22.25 9.46 -15.83
C ALA A 89 23.54 8.63 -15.92
N ASP A 90 24.55 9.00 -15.13
CA ASP A 90 25.86 8.37 -15.12
C ASP A 90 25.92 7.18 -14.15
N ASP A 91 25.40 7.34 -12.92
CA ASP A 91 25.40 6.28 -11.89
C ASP A 91 24.13 6.34 -11.02
N PRO A 92 23.04 5.67 -11.43
CA PRO A 92 21.82 5.63 -10.64
C PRO A 92 21.99 4.76 -9.39
N TYR A 93 21.28 5.14 -8.32
CA TYR A 93 21.44 4.57 -6.98
C TYR A 93 20.84 3.17 -6.88
N ASP A 94 21.58 2.21 -6.32
CA ASP A 94 21.03 0.90 -6.01
C ASP A 94 19.88 1.03 -4.99
N ALA A 95 18.75 0.37 -5.26
CA ALA A 95 17.60 0.38 -4.37
C ALA A 95 16.81 -0.92 -4.39
N THR A 96 16.08 -1.15 -3.29
CA THR A 96 15.04 -2.18 -3.20
C THR A 96 13.67 -1.53 -3.36
N LEU A 97 12.85 -2.07 -4.25
CA LEU A 97 11.45 -1.72 -4.41
C LEU A 97 10.58 -2.77 -3.74
N THR A 98 9.70 -2.33 -2.84
CA THR A 98 8.64 -3.16 -2.26
C THR A 98 7.28 -2.57 -2.66
N LEU A 99 6.43 -3.41 -3.24
CA LEU A 99 5.05 -3.09 -3.56
C LEU A 99 4.11 -3.79 -2.59
N SER A 100 3.01 -3.13 -2.22
CA SER A 100 2.02 -3.67 -1.29
C SER A 100 0.64 -3.03 -1.49
N GLY A 101 -0.33 -3.48 -0.70
CA GLY A 101 -1.69 -2.96 -0.72
C GLY A 101 -2.39 -3.30 -2.02
N LEU A 102 -2.50 -4.60 -2.32
CA LEU A 102 -3.27 -5.03 -3.48
C LEU A 102 -4.73 -4.63 -3.34
N GLU A 103 -5.24 -3.98 -4.37
CA GLU A 103 -6.63 -3.57 -4.50
C GLU A 103 -7.21 -4.25 -5.73
N GLN A 104 -8.29 -5.02 -5.54
CA GLN A 104 -8.99 -5.69 -6.63
C GLN A 104 -9.87 -4.68 -7.36
N GLN A 105 -9.73 -4.63 -8.67
CA GLN A 105 -10.61 -3.88 -9.57
C GLN A 105 -11.13 -4.84 -10.64
N GLU A 106 -12.41 -5.18 -10.53
CA GLU A 106 -13.06 -6.18 -11.37
C GLU A 106 -12.29 -7.52 -11.42
N ARG A 107 -11.65 -7.84 -12.55
CA ARG A 107 -10.89 -9.08 -12.81
C ARG A 107 -9.38 -8.90 -12.72
N MET A 108 -8.91 -7.76 -12.24
CA MET A 108 -7.50 -7.40 -12.12
C MET A 108 -7.21 -6.92 -10.69
N ALA A 109 -5.95 -6.86 -10.31
CA ALA A 109 -5.55 -6.18 -9.09
C ALA A 109 -4.33 -5.29 -9.29
N TYR A 110 -4.27 -4.24 -8.49
CA TYR A 110 -3.22 -3.23 -8.55
C TYR A 110 -2.54 -3.09 -7.20
N TYR A 111 -1.21 -3.07 -7.18
CA TYR A 111 -0.51 -2.60 -5.98
C TYR A 111 -0.72 -1.11 -5.80
N ARG A 112 -1.09 -0.69 -4.59
CA ARG A 112 -1.42 0.71 -4.28
C ARG A 112 -0.34 1.46 -3.53
N ARG A 113 0.65 0.73 -3.01
CA ARG A 113 1.74 1.31 -2.23
C ARG A 113 3.07 0.84 -2.75
N ALA A 114 3.99 1.79 -2.91
CA ALA A 114 5.39 1.52 -3.17
C ALA A 114 6.27 2.08 -2.04
N THR A 115 7.31 1.34 -1.74
CA THR A 115 8.41 1.74 -0.87
C THR A 115 9.70 1.48 -1.64
N VAL A 116 10.53 2.51 -1.77
CA VAL A 116 11.85 2.44 -2.37
C VAL A 116 12.89 2.69 -1.30
N GLU A 117 13.80 1.75 -1.13
CA GLU A 117 14.86 1.79 -0.11
C GLU A 117 16.21 1.85 -0.81
N PRO A 118 16.83 3.03 -0.91
CA PRO A 118 18.20 3.17 -1.39
C PRO A 118 19.14 2.32 -0.52
N LYS A 119 20.08 1.62 -1.15
CA LYS A 119 21.06 0.79 -0.45
C LYS A 119 22.05 1.61 0.39
N LYS A 120 22.34 2.84 -0.07
CA LYS A 120 23.19 3.83 0.61
C LYS A 120 22.48 5.19 0.63
N PRO A 121 21.54 5.41 1.56
CA PRO A 121 20.80 6.67 1.65
C PRO A 121 21.71 7.89 1.86
N GLU A 122 22.88 7.71 2.47
CA GLU A 122 23.90 8.73 2.72
C GLU A 122 24.56 9.29 1.45
N ASP A 123 24.54 8.52 0.34
CA ASP A 123 25.09 8.93 -0.95
C ASP A 123 24.10 9.79 -1.76
N LEU A 124 22.86 9.93 -1.28
CA LEU A 124 21.85 10.74 -1.95
C LEU A 124 22.18 12.24 -1.82
N PRO A 125 21.96 13.03 -2.88
CA PRO A 125 22.18 14.46 -2.83
C PRO A 125 21.16 15.11 -1.90
N ALA A 126 21.50 16.28 -1.35
CA ALA A 126 20.59 17.04 -0.47
C ALA A 126 19.21 17.31 -1.10
N ALA A 127 19.14 17.41 -2.44
CA ALA A 127 17.89 17.56 -3.17
C ALA A 127 16.90 16.39 -2.98
N ALA A 128 17.38 15.20 -2.63
CA ALA A 128 16.56 14.02 -2.38
C ALA A 128 15.84 14.05 -1.02
N VAL A 129 16.25 14.91 -0.08
CA VAL A 129 15.70 14.95 1.30
C VAL A 129 14.20 15.20 1.34
N ASN A 130 13.67 15.95 0.38
CA ASN A 130 12.24 16.26 0.29
C ASN A 130 11.45 15.28 -0.59
N VAL A 131 12.10 14.23 -1.10
CA VAL A 131 11.46 13.22 -1.97
C VAL A 131 10.91 12.09 -1.10
N GLN A 132 9.63 11.78 -1.28
CA GLN A 132 9.00 10.67 -0.59
C GLN A 132 9.35 9.34 -1.28
N PHE A 133 10.18 8.52 -0.61
CA PHE A 133 10.47 7.16 -1.07
C PHE A 133 9.61 6.08 -0.41
N GLN A 134 8.94 6.39 0.69
CA GLN A 134 8.21 5.43 1.52
C GLN A 134 6.71 5.64 1.44
N GLY A 135 5.94 4.55 1.33
CA GLY A 135 4.48 4.62 1.32
C GLY A 135 3.91 5.48 0.18
N ILE A 136 4.62 5.55 -0.94
CA ILE A 136 4.18 6.21 -2.18
C ILE A 136 2.84 5.60 -2.57
N ARG A 137 1.82 6.44 -2.76
CA ARG A 137 0.52 5.99 -3.24
C ARG A 137 0.55 5.89 -4.76
N LEU A 138 0.30 4.70 -5.28
CA LEU A 138 0.22 4.45 -6.71
C LEU A 138 -1.22 4.66 -7.19
N SER A 139 -1.36 5.29 -8.35
CA SER A 139 -2.66 5.48 -8.99
C SER A 139 -3.29 4.14 -9.38
N ILE A 140 -4.61 4.15 -9.56
CA ILE A 140 -5.33 3.12 -10.31
C ILE A 140 -5.86 3.85 -11.54
N PRO A 141 -5.71 3.30 -12.76
CA PRO A 141 -6.29 3.91 -13.94
C PRO A 141 -7.82 3.87 -13.85
N ASP A 142 -8.47 4.97 -14.23
CA ASP A 142 -9.91 4.98 -14.46
C ASP A 142 -10.19 4.11 -15.70
N VAL A 143 -11.07 3.12 -15.56
CA VAL A 143 -11.50 2.22 -16.64
C VAL A 143 -12.71 2.76 -17.38
#